data_AF-A0A524CAB8-F1
#
_entry.id   AF-A0A524CAB8-F1
#
_cell.length_a   1.000
_cell.length_b   1.000
_cell.length_c   1.000
_cell.angle_alpha   90.00
_cell.angle_beta   90.00
_cell.angle_gamma   90.00
#
_symmetry.space_group_name_H-M   'P 1'
#
loop_
_entity.id
_entity.type
_entity.pdbx_description
1 polymer ?
#
loop_
_entity_poly.entity_id
_entity_poly.type
_entity_poly.pdbx_seq_one_letter_code
_entity_poly.pdbx_strand_id
1 'polypeptide(L)'
;MNFEEILTVLKHDLHKVKTRNAIPHKNALPDKLMQKSDGIASWMSRNWGYQEIDEIRPFRKSLVFHNGKNAREIVIKNKNEIGRMFSENDAFKLHSRILNSEVLNVYHEAKNFPHTSLKYHLLLVCSLYYNLKNGYGFEKLYLCENQDSKSVFQIIYKDDNREWALLPKVGMSRVLPDFSLSWVRRTHISIGGDDRILGGLLSQIKSWSAALATIEDLQKISKE
;
A
#
# COMPACT_ATOMS: atom_id res chain seq x y z
N MET A 1 15.09 7.76 14.72
CA MET A 1 13.78 7.90 14.06
C MET A 1 12.79 8.40 15.10
N ASN A 2 11.98 9.41 14.80
CA ASN A 2 10.92 9.86 15.71
C ASN A 2 9.62 9.10 15.39
N PHE A 3 9.04 8.39 16.37
CA PHE A 3 7.83 7.60 16.15
C PHE A 3 6.57 8.47 15.96
N GLU A 4 6.57 9.71 16.46
CA GLU A 4 5.51 10.69 16.19
C GLU A 4 5.46 11.10 14.71
N GLU A 5 6.63 11.19 14.07
CA GLU A 5 6.71 11.43 12.62
C GLU A 5 6.09 10.26 11.83
N ILE A 6 6.37 9.03 12.25
CA ILE A 6 5.80 7.82 11.62
C ILE A 6 4.28 7.76 11.83
N LEU A 7 3.79 8.06 13.03
CA LEU A 7 2.35 8.17 13.30
C LEU A 7 1.69 9.19 12.39
N THR A 8 2.31 10.36 12.22
CA THR A 8 1.82 11.41 11.30
C THR A 8 1.70 10.87 9.88
N VAL A 9 2.75 10.19 9.39
CA VAL A 9 2.75 9.55 8.06
C VAL A 9 1.67 8.48 7.93
N LEU A 10 1.47 7.63 8.93
CA LEU A 10 0.47 6.56 8.87
C LEU A 10 -0.97 7.08 8.96
N LYS A 11 -1.19 8.24 9.61
CA LYS A 11 -2.53 8.84 9.79
C LYS A 11 -2.94 9.79 8.67
N HIS A 12 -1.99 10.31 7.88
CA HIS A 12 -2.22 11.49 7.02
C HIS A 12 -3.43 11.35 6.08
N ASP A 13 -3.63 10.17 5.51
CA ASP A 13 -4.66 9.89 4.51
C ASP A 13 -5.84 9.07 5.02
N LEU A 14 -5.86 8.72 6.32
CA LEU A 14 -7.00 8.02 6.93
C LEU A 14 -8.31 8.84 6.83
N HIS A 15 -8.22 10.16 6.69
CA HIS A 15 -9.37 11.04 6.48
C HIS A 15 -10.21 10.66 5.25
N LYS A 16 -9.63 9.97 4.25
CA LYS A 16 -10.33 9.49 3.04
C LYS A 16 -11.44 8.49 3.36
N VAL A 17 -11.41 7.86 4.55
CA VAL A 17 -12.46 6.97 5.06
C VAL A 17 -13.66 7.73 5.68
N LYS A 18 -13.63 9.08 5.66
CA LYS A 18 -14.70 9.99 6.13
C LYS A 18 -15.06 9.80 7.61
N THR A 19 -14.11 10.00 8.51
CA THR A 19 -14.37 10.12 9.95
C THR A 19 -14.45 11.59 10.37
N ARG A 20 -15.19 11.89 11.46
CA ARG A 20 -15.41 13.27 11.94
C ARG A 20 -14.12 14.01 12.36
N ASN A 21 -13.02 13.30 12.62
CA ASN A 21 -11.75 13.87 13.12
C ASN A 21 -10.65 13.96 12.05
N ALA A 22 -11.04 13.92 10.78
CA ALA A 22 -10.18 14.00 9.62
C ALA A 22 -9.41 15.34 9.53
N ILE A 23 -8.08 15.29 9.50
CA ILE A 23 -7.24 16.45 9.15
C ILE A 23 -7.24 16.59 7.62
N PRO A 24 -7.44 17.80 7.05
CA PRO A 24 -7.29 18.01 5.60
C PRO A 24 -5.88 17.62 5.13
N HIS A 25 -5.78 16.90 4.01
CA HIS A 25 -4.50 16.40 3.45
C HIS A 25 -3.39 17.47 3.42
N LYS A 26 -3.71 18.72 3.04
CA LYS A 26 -2.75 19.85 2.99
C LYS A 26 -2.08 20.17 4.33
N ASN A 27 -2.72 19.83 5.44
CA ASN A 27 -2.24 20.09 6.79
C ASN A 27 -1.73 18.82 7.49
N ALA A 28 -1.81 17.66 6.81
CA ALA A 28 -1.55 16.37 7.43
C ALA A 28 -0.05 16.02 7.46
N LEU A 29 0.75 16.55 6.52
CA LEU A 29 2.20 16.30 6.41
C LEU A 29 3.00 17.62 6.51
N PRO A 30 3.51 17.98 7.71
CA PRO A 30 4.19 19.26 7.93
C PRO A 30 5.61 19.32 7.34
N ASP A 31 6.25 18.17 7.13
CA ASP A 31 7.66 18.07 6.73
C ASP A 31 7.83 17.80 5.22
N LYS A 32 8.87 18.41 4.62
CA LYS A 32 9.17 18.27 3.18
C LYS A 32 9.52 16.83 2.79
N LEU A 33 10.17 16.08 3.67
CA LEU A 33 10.53 14.68 3.38
C LEU A 33 9.28 13.79 3.41
N MET A 34 8.34 14.06 4.33
CA MET A 34 7.04 13.40 4.34
C MET A 34 6.27 13.68 3.05
N GLN A 35 6.17 14.96 2.64
CA GLN A 35 5.50 15.35 1.39
C GLN A 35 6.18 14.71 0.16
N LYS A 36 7.51 14.64 0.14
CA LYS A 36 8.25 13.94 -0.93
C LYS A 36 7.93 12.45 -0.96
N SER A 37 7.83 11.81 0.20
CA SER A 37 7.51 10.38 0.31
C SER A 37 6.10 10.09 -0.18
N ASP A 38 5.13 10.93 0.18
CA ASP A 38 3.76 10.86 -0.33
C ASP A 38 3.68 11.11 -1.84
N GLY A 39 4.42 12.08 -2.36
CA GLY A 39 4.52 12.35 -3.79
C GLY A 39 5.07 11.17 -4.58
N ILE A 40 6.13 10.52 -4.09
CA ILE A 40 6.70 9.31 -4.73
C ILE A 40 5.69 8.15 -4.68
N ALA A 41 5.05 7.89 -3.53
CA ALA A 41 4.05 6.84 -3.40
C ALA A 41 2.83 7.07 -4.30
N SER A 42 2.37 8.32 -4.38
CA SER A 42 1.31 8.75 -5.29
C SER A 42 1.69 8.50 -6.74
N TRP A 43 2.92 8.85 -7.14
CA TRP A 43 3.41 8.59 -8.49
C TRP A 43 3.47 7.08 -8.80
N MET A 44 4.00 6.27 -7.89
CA MET A 44 4.03 4.81 -8.00
C MET A 44 2.63 4.18 -8.08
N SER A 45 1.67 4.73 -7.32
CA SER A 45 0.29 4.24 -7.27
C SER A 45 -0.54 4.64 -8.49
N ARG A 46 -0.27 5.80 -9.08
CA ARG A 46 -1.08 6.38 -10.16
C ARG A 46 -0.50 6.14 -11.55
N ASN A 47 0.52 5.28 -11.64
CA ASN A 47 1.26 4.98 -12.87
C ASN A 47 0.47 4.10 -13.86
N TRP A 48 -0.82 4.32 -14.03
CA TRP A 48 -1.69 3.59 -14.97
C TRP A 48 -2.21 4.47 -16.11
N GLY A 49 -1.98 5.79 -16.03
CA GLY A 49 -2.68 6.76 -16.88
C GLY A 49 -4.07 7.10 -16.33
N TYR A 50 -4.66 8.18 -16.88
CA TYR A 50 -6.00 8.62 -16.50
C TYR A 50 -7.04 7.53 -16.78
N GLN A 51 -7.96 7.30 -15.85
CA GLN A 51 -9.10 6.41 -16.03
C GLN A 51 -10.40 7.18 -15.89
N GLU A 52 -11.39 6.84 -16.72
CA GLU A 52 -12.71 7.46 -16.63
C GLU A 52 -13.36 7.19 -15.27
N ILE A 53 -13.94 8.26 -14.72
CA ILE A 53 -14.64 8.25 -13.44
C ILE A 53 -15.99 7.57 -13.67
N ASP A 54 -16.10 6.32 -13.29
CA ASP A 54 -17.34 5.57 -13.50
C ASP A 54 -18.36 5.82 -12.36
N GLU A 55 -17.89 6.07 -11.12
CA GLU A 55 -18.76 6.38 -9.99
C GLU A 55 -18.04 7.21 -8.90
N ILE A 56 -18.78 8.12 -8.24
CA ILE A 56 -18.33 8.91 -7.07
C ILE A 56 -18.36 8.05 -5.79
N ARG A 57 -17.95 6.78 -5.85
CA ARG A 57 -17.88 5.91 -4.67
C ARG A 57 -16.44 5.88 -4.16
N PRO A 58 -16.21 5.93 -2.84
CA PRO A 58 -14.86 5.95 -2.26
C PRO A 58 -14.15 4.60 -2.35
N PHE A 59 -14.80 3.59 -2.95
CA PHE A 59 -14.32 2.22 -2.97
C PHE A 59 -13.46 1.95 -4.20
N ARG A 60 -12.46 1.09 -4.00
CA ARG A 60 -11.60 0.56 -5.03
C ARG A 60 -12.38 -0.40 -5.93
N LYS A 61 -12.13 -0.33 -7.24
CA LYS A 61 -12.49 -1.37 -8.20
C LYS A 61 -11.41 -2.45 -8.17
N SER A 62 -11.74 -3.64 -7.67
CA SER A 62 -10.79 -4.75 -7.71
C SER A 62 -10.54 -5.20 -9.16
N LEU A 63 -9.30 -5.64 -9.45
CA LEU A 63 -8.96 -6.30 -10.72
C LEU A 63 -9.30 -7.79 -10.70
N VAL A 64 -9.68 -8.33 -9.54
CA VAL A 64 -9.97 -9.74 -9.33
C VAL A 64 -11.47 -9.96 -9.14
N PHE A 65 -12.10 -9.16 -8.28
CA PHE A 65 -13.54 -9.23 -8.05
C PHE A 65 -14.31 -8.45 -9.12
N HIS A 66 -15.18 -9.13 -9.88
CA HIS A 66 -16.12 -8.45 -10.79
C HIS A 66 -17.29 -7.85 -10.00
N ASN A 67 -17.59 -6.56 -10.25
CA ASN A 67 -18.74 -5.80 -9.72
C ASN A 67 -18.97 -5.89 -8.20
N GLY A 68 -18.22 -5.09 -7.44
CA GLY A 68 -18.71 -4.34 -6.27
C GLY A 68 -19.34 -5.11 -5.10
N LYS A 69 -19.39 -6.45 -5.12
CA LYS A 69 -19.85 -7.23 -4.00
C LYS A 69 -18.79 -7.22 -2.90
N ASN A 70 -19.30 -6.86 -1.73
CA ASN A 70 -18.70 -6.86 -0.41
C ASN A 70 -17.80 -5.70 0.07
N ALA A 71 -17.49 -4.67 -0.72
CA ALA A 71 -16.78 -3.50 -0.15
C ALA A 71 -17.58 -2.85 0.99
N ARG A 72 -18.91 -2.76 0.84
CA ARG A 72 -19.81 -2.24 1.88
C ARG A 72 -19.92 -3.17 3.09
N GLU A 73 -20.07 -4.49 2.90
CA GLU A 73 -20.25 -5.40 4.04
C GLU A 73 -18.92 -5.62 4.77
N ILE A 74 -17.76 -5.61 4.09
CA ILE A 74 -16.43 -5.50 4.73
C ILE A 74 -16.37 -4.26 5.62
N VAL A 75 -16.78 -3.09 5.12
CA VAL A 75 -16.79 -1.85 5.91
C VAL A 75 -17.76 -1.92 7.08
N ILE A 76 -18.95 -2.50 6.90
CA ILE A 76 -19.94 -2.65 7.97
C ILE A 76 -19.42 -3.60 9.06
N LYS A 77 -18.91 -4.78 8.66
CA LYS A 77 -18.33 -5.80 9.55
C LYS A 77 -17.17 -5.25 10.39
N ASN A 78 -16.38 -4.37 9.79
CA ASN A 78 -15.16 -3.84 10.39
C ASN A 78 -15.26 -2.35 10.78
N LYS A 79 -16.47 -1.80 10.97
CA LYS A 79 -16.69 -0.37 11.26
C LYS A 79 -15.88 0.14 12.47
N ASN A 80 -15.68 -0.69 13.47
CA ASN A 80 -14.92 -0.36 14.69
C ASN A 80 -13.40 -0.28 14.46
N GLU A 81 -12.89 -0.89 13.39
CA GLU A 81 -11.46 -0.91 13.05
C GLU A 81 -10.94 0.50 12.75
N ILE A 82 -11.69 1.26 11.95
CA ILE A 82 -11.33 2.63 11.54
C ILE A 82 -11.20 3.51 12.78
N GLY A 83 -12.18 3.47 13.69
CA GLY A 83 -12.15 4.26 14.92
C GLY A 83 -10.91 3.97 15.77
N ARG A 84 -10.55 2.69 15.90
CA ARG A 84 -9.35 2.25 16.62
C ARG A 84 -8.05 2.77 16.00
N MET A 85 -7.95 2.77 14.66
CA MET A 85 -6.78 3.32 13.96
C MET A 85 -6.59 4.81 14.20
N PHE A 86 -7.67 5.60 14.24
CA PHE A 86 -7.58 7.04 14.52
C PHE A 86 -7.09 7.34 15.93
N SER A 87 -7.54 6.54 16.91
CA SER A 87 -7.13 6.67 18.32
C SER A 87 -5.77 6.04 18.65
N GLU A 88 -5.17 5.28 17.74
CA GLU A 88 -3.91 4.57 17.99
C GLU A 88 -2.74 5.56 18.07
N ASN A 89 -1.98 5.52 19.16
CA ASN A 89 -0.84 6.41 19.39
C ASN A 89 0.49 5.67 19.44
N ASP A 90 0.50 4.38 19.09
CA ASP A 90 1.69 3.57 18.93
C ASP A 90 1.94 3.31 17.44
N ALA A 91 3.07 3.79 16.93
CA ALA A 91 3.44 3.69 15.52
C ALA A 91 3.50 2.23 15.03
N PHE A 92 4.03 1.33 15.85
CA PHE A 92 4.19 -0.09 15.51
C PHE A 92 2.83 -0.77 15.45
N LYS A 93 1.95 -0.49 16.42
CA LYS A 93 0.59 -1.02 16.41
C LYS A 93 -0.22 -0.47 15.25
N LEU A 94 -0.10 0.82 14.94
CA LEU A 94 -0.82 1.42 13.82
C LEU A 94 -0.35 0.84 12.48
N HIS A 95 0.96 0.69 12.27
CA HIS A 95 1.49 0.04 11.07
C HIS A 95 0.97 -1.38 10.93
N SER A 96 1.05 -2.18 12.01
CA SER A 96 0.53 -3.55 12.02
C SER A 96 -0.98 -3.60 11.74
N ARG A 97 -1.77 -2.68 12.30
CA ARG A 97 -3.21 -2.57 11.99
C ARG A 97 -3.46 -2.25 10.52
N ILE A 98 -2.73 -1.30 9.94
CA ILE A 98 -2.86 -0.94 8.53
C ILE A 98 -2.47 -2.13 7.64
N LEU A 99 -1.35 -2.80 7.94
CA LEU A 99 -0.87 -3.96 7.21
C LEU A 99 -1.89 -5.11 7.17
N ASN A 100 -2.70 -5.26 8.23
CA ASN A 100 -3.73 -6.29 8.33
C ASN A 100 -5.14 -5.80 7.98
N SER A 101 -5.29 -4.54 7.55
CA SER A 101 -6.61 -3.94 7.34
C SER A 101 -7.28 -4.40 6.05
N GLU A 102 -8.44 -5.03 6.17
CA GLU A 102 -9.29 -5.29 5.00
C GLU A 102 -10.04 -4.03 4.56
N VAL A 103 -10.43 -3.20 5.54
CA VAL A 103 -11.18 -1.96 5.29
C VAL A 103 -10.37 -1.01 4.45
N LEU A 104 -9.12 -0.73 4.83
CA LEU A 104 -8.29 0.20 4.06
C LEU A 104 -7.98 -0.33 2.65
N ASN A 105 -8.01 -1.64 2.42
CA ASN A 105 -7.78 -2.22 1.10
C ASN A 105 -8.95 -2.01 0.13
N VAL A 106 -10.18 -1.83 0.64
CA VAL A 106 -11.36 -1.58 -0.20
C VAL A 106 -11.58 -0.11 -0.53
N TYR A 107 -10.85 0.82 0.08
CA TYR A 107 -10.89 2.24 -0.29
C TYR A 107 -9.88 2.54 -1.38
N HIS A 108 -10.28 3.35 -2.37
CA HIS A 108 -9.30 3.86 -3.34
C HIS A 108 -8.42 4.94 -2.72
N GLU A 109 -7.18 5.05 -3.19
CA GLU A 109 -6.26 6.13 -2.80
C GLU A 109 -6.74 7.45 -3.40
N ALA A 110 -7.08 7.45 -4.70
CA ALA A 110 -7.52 8.63 -5.41
C ALA A 110 -8.68 8.33 -6.36
N LYS A 111 -9.62 9.29 -6.47
CA LYS A 111 -10.86 9.15 -7.24
C LYS A 111 -10.64 8.81 -8.72
N ASN A 112 -9.61 9.39 -9.33
CA ASN A 112 -9.29 9.18 -10.75
C ASN A 112 -8.46 7.92 -11.00
N PHE A 113 -8.19 7.14 -9.95
CA PHE A 113 -7.39 5.92 -9.99
C PHE A 113 -8.11 4.81 -9.21
N PRO A 114 -9.28 4.36 -9.70
CA PRO A 114 -10.20 3.52 -8.93
C PRO A 114 -9.62 2.16 -8.55
N HIS A 115 -8.55 1.67 -9.17
CA HIS A 115 -7.92 0.40 -8.81
C HIS A 115 -6.85 0.52 -7.71
N THR A 116 -6.50 1.74 -7.29
CA THR A 116 -5.53 1.96 -6.21
C THR A 116 -6.11 1.60 -4.86
N SER A 117 -5.24 1.28 -3.89
CA SER A 117 -5.64 0.91 -2.53
C SER A 117 -5.07 1.88 -1.51
N LEU A 118 -5.93 2.41 -0.64
CA LEU A 118 -5.54 3.32 0.43
C LEU A 118 -4.56 2.66 1.41
N LYS A 119 -4.78 1.39 1.75
CA LYS A 119 -3.86 0.58 2.58
C LYS A 119 -2.44 0.63 2.02
N TYR A 120 -2.29 0.23 0.76
CA TYR A 120 -0.98 0.09 0.15
C TYR A 120 -0.33 1.44 -0.16
N HIS A 121 -1.11 2.48 -0.41
CA HIS A 121 -0.59 3.85 -0.42
C HIS A 121 0.07 4.21 0.91
N LEU A 122 -0.65 4.07 2.04
CA LEU A 122 -0.12 4.40 3.37
C LEU A 122 1.15 3.61 3.71
N LEU A 123 1.18 2.32 3.40
CA LEU A 123 2.35 1.46 3.62
C LEU A 123 3.55 1.87 2.75
N LEU A 124 3.32 2.22 1.47
CA LEU A 124 4.36 2.74 0.59
C LEU A 124 4.91 4.08 1.10
N VAL A 125 4.05 5.03 1.51
CA VAL A 125 4.51 6.31 2.09
C VAL A 125 5.35 6.06 3.33
N CYS A 126 4.91 5.19 4.23
CA CYS A 126 5.64 4.85 5.46
C CYS A 126 7.01 4.27 5.17
N SER A 127 7.09 3.29 4.27
CA SER A 127 8.34 2.63 3.89
C SER A 127 9.31 3.57 3.17
N LEU A 128 8.81 4.40 2.24
CA LEU A 128 9.60 5.42 1.56
C LEU A 128 10.12 6.46 2.54
N TYR A 129 9.27 6.98 3.43
CA TYR A 129 9.67 7.95 4.44
C TYR A 129 10.73 7.38 5.37
N TYR A 130 10.52 6.17 5.89
CA TYR A 130 11.50 5.49 6.75
C TYR A 130 12.86 5.39 6.06
N ASN A 131 12.89 4.92 4.81
CA ASN A 131 14.15 4.75 4.07
C ASN A 131 14.82 6.09 3.76
N LEU A 132 14.07 7.08 3.27
CA LEU A 132 14.57 8.41 2.94
C LEU A 132 15.11 9.13 4.17
N LYS A 133 14.44 9.02 5.32
CA LYS A 133 14.88 9.59 6.60
C LYS A 133 16.21 8.98 7.07
N ASN A 134 16.48 7.72 6.73
CA ASN A 134 17.75 7.05 6.99
C ASN A 134 18.82 7.29 5.89
N GLY A 135 18.59 8.23 4.98
CA GLY A 135 19.57 8.60 3.95
C GLY A 135 19.60 7.68 2.72
N TYR A 136 18.64 6.76 2.59
CA TYR A 136 18.52 5.90 1.43
C TYR A 136 17.60 6.53 0.39
N GLY A 137 18.19 6.98 -0.72
CA GLY A 137 17.44 7.46 -1.88
C GLY A 137 16.56 6.39 -2.50
N PHE A 138 15.48 6.81 -3.18
CA PHE A 138 14.54 5.92 -3.86
C PHE A 138 15.25 4.96 -4.82
N GLU A 139 16.25 5.46 -5.52
CA GLU A 139 17.05 4.71 -6.49
C GLU A 139 17.86 3.57 -5.87
N LYS A 140 18.05 3.56 -4.55
CA LYS A 140 18.80 2.51 -3.82
C LYS A 140 17.89 1.43 -3.25
N LEU A 141 16.58 1.55 -3.40
CA LEU A 141 15.62 0.61 -2.83
C LEU A 141 15.39 -0.58 -3.74
N TYR A 142 15.27 -1.74 -3.11
CA TYR A 142 14.89 -2.99 -3.74
C TYR A 142 13.64 -3.54 -3.05
N LEU A 143 12.77 -4.15 -3.86
CA LEU A 143 11.73 -5.03 -3.37
C LEU A 143 12.40 -6.30 -2.87
N CYS A 144 12.29 -6.55 -1.57
CA CYS A 144 12.84 -7.72 -0.91
C CYS A 144 11.70 -8.57 -0.37
N GLU A 145 11.81 -9.89 -0.54
CA GLU A 145 10.85 -10.85 -0.03
C GLU A 145 11.51 -11.70 1.06
N ASN A 146 10.84 -11.86 2.21
CA ASN A 146 11.28 -12.66 3.35
C ASN A 146 12.72 -12.39 3.81
N GLN A 147 13.20 -11.17 3.58
CA GLN A 147 14.50 -10.74 4.06
C GLN A 147 14.34 -9.86 5.28
N ASP A 148 15.28 -10.02 6.23
CA ASP A 148 15.30 -9.21 7.45
C ASP A 148 15.25 -7.72 7.13
N SER A 149 14.20 -7.07 7.63
CA SER A 149 14.04 -5.63 7.64
C SER A 149 14.65 -5.06 8.91
N LYS A 150 15.25 -3.87 8.83
CA LYS A 150 15.76 -3.19 10.04
C LYS A 150 14.62 -2.65 10.91
N SER A 151 13.43 -2.54 10.33
CA SER A 151 12.24 -2.02 10.99
C SER A 151 11.00 -2.47 10.24
N VAL A 152 9.93 -2.74 11.01
CA VAL A 152 8.61 -3.09 10.48
C VAL A 152 8.06 -2.04 9.51
N PHE A 153 8.44 -0.76 9.68
CA PHE A 153 7.99 0.34 8.81
C PHE A 153 8.48 0.21 7.36
N GLN A 154 9.46 -0.66 7.08
CA GLN A 154 9.89 -0.95 5.72
C GLN A 154 8.99 -1.98 5.01
N ILE A 155 8.19 -2.74 5.77
CA ILE A 155 7.27 -3.78 5.28
C ILE A 155 6.05 -3.12 4.65
N ILE A 156 5.74 -3.54 3.43
CA ILE A 156 4.64 -3.02 2.62
C ILE A 156 3.57 -4.06 2.27
N TYR A 157 3.85 -5.35 2.49
CA TYR A 157 2.91 -6.43 2.26
C TYR A 157 3.28 -7.63 3.13
N LYS A 158 2.27 -8.37 3.60
CA LYS A 158 2.46 -9.60 4.35
C LYS A 158 1.27 -10.55 4.17
N ASP A 159 1.57 -11.82 3.95
CA ASP A 159 0.65 -12.95 4.03
C ASP A 159 1.30 -14.12 4.79
N ASP A 160 0.73 -15.33 4.69
CA ASP A 160 1.20 -16.51 5.41
C ASP A 160 2.60 -16.99 4.97
N ASN A 161 3.00 -16.70 3.72
CA ASN A 161 4.23 -17.21 3.11
C ASN A 161 5.22 -16.11 2.72
N ARG A 162 4.76 -14.86 2.63
CA ARG A 162 5.50 -13.73 2.07
C ARG A 162 5.42 -12.51 2.95
N GLU A 163 6.56 -11.88 3.16
CA GLU A 163 6.70 -10.53 3.68
C GLU A 163 7.51 -9.73 2.67
N TRP A 164 6.93 -8.67 2.11
CA TRP A 164 7.64 -7.79 1.18
C TRP A 164 7.97 -6.47 1.85
N ALA A 165 9.22 -6.04 1.68
CA ALA A 165 9.73 -4.79 2.20
C ALA A 165 10.55 -4.03 1.16
N LEU A 166 10.60 -2.69 1.30
CA LEU A 166 11.51 -1.86 0.52
C LEU A 166 12.80 -1.64 1.31
N LEU A 167 13.89 -2.27 0.88
CA LEU A 167 15.15 -2.27 1.62
C LEU A 167 16.31 -1.70 0.79
N PRO A 168 17.30 -1.06 1.43
CA PRO A 168 18.48 -0.51 0.76
C PRO A 168 19.58 -1.58 0.58
N LYS A 169 19.19 -2.78 0.14
CA LYS A 169 20.09 -3.91 -0.16
C LYS A 169 19.54 -4.66 -1.37
N VAL A 170 20.39 -5.39 -2.09
CA VAL A 170 19.94 -6.16 -3.26
C VAL A 170 18.87 -7.17 -2.85
N GLY A 171 17.71 -7.06 -3.50
CA GLY A 171 16.54 -7.89 -3.27
C GLY A 171 16.10 -8.65 -4.52
N MET A 172 14.81 -9.00 -4.54
CA MET A 172 14.16 -9.63 -5.69
C MET A 172 14.25 -8.76 -6.94
N SER A 173 14.00 -7.45 -6.81
CA SER A 173 14.16 -6.50 -7.90
C SER A 173 14.40 -5.09 -7.39
N ARG A 174 14.95 -4.22 -8.25
CA ARG A 174 15.02 -2.79 -7.95
C ARG A 174 13.62 -2.18 -7.93
N VAL A 175 13.35 -1.29 -6.99
CA VAL A 175 12.09 -0.53 -6.96
C VAL A 175 12.11 0.47 -8.11
N LEU A 176 11.20 0.28 -9.06
CA LEU A 176 10.96 1.20 -10.16
C LEU A 176 9.58 1.85 -9.99
N PRO A 177 9.35 3.01 -10.61
CA PRO A 177 8.05 3.69 -10.53
C PRO A 177 6.91 2.86 -11.09
N ASP A 178 7.21 2.03 -12.09
CA ASP A 178 6.29 1.07 -12.70
C ASP A 178 6.49 -0.29 -12.01
N PHE A 179 5.43 -0.79 -11.37
CA PHE A 179 5.45 -2.08 -10.71
C PHE A 179 5.75 -3.21 -11.70
N SER A 180 5.15 -3.20 -12.89
CA SER A 180 5.34 -4.25 -13.89
C SER A 180 6.80 -4.40 -14.29
N LEU A 181 7.54 -3.28 -14.39
CA LEU A 181 8.98 -3.31 -14.68
C LEU A 181 9.78 -3.89 -13.51
N SER A 182 9.42 -3.55 -12.28
CA SER A 182 10.03 -4.14 -11.08
C SER A 182 9.75 -5.64 -11.01
N TRP A 183 8.55 -6.05 -11.40
CA TRP A 183 8.09 -7.43 -11.39
C TRP A 183 8.78 -8.28 -12.45
N VAL A 184 8.80 -7.84 -13.71
CA VAL A 184 9.42 -8.58 -14.83
C VAL A 184 10.94 -8.71 -14.67
N ARG A 185 11.58 -7.74 -14.01
CA ARG A 185 13.04 -7.74 -13.75
C ARG A 185 13.44 -8.48 -12.48
N ARG A 186 12.54 -9.25 -11.87
CA ARG A 186 12.86 -10.05 -10.69
C ARG A 186 13.92 -11.09 -10.99
N THR A 187 14.84 -11.27 -10.04
CA THR A 187 15.96 -12.22 -10.14
C THR A 187 15.58 -13.65 -9.78
N HIS A 188 14.43 -13.83 -9.13
CA HIS A 188 13.88 -15.13 -8.72
C HIS A 188 12.35 -15.09 -8.69
N ILE A 189 11.74 -16.27 -8.62
CA ILE A 189 10.30 -16.45 -8.42
C ILE A 189 9.96 -16.16 -6.96
N SER A 190 8.83 -15.49 -6.73
CA SER A 190 8.32 -15.21 -5.37
C SER A 190 8.08 -16.51 -4.59
N ILE A 191 8.44 -16.50 -3.31
CA ILE A 191 8.21 -17.59 -2.35
C ILE A 191 6.70 -17.86 -2.25
N GLY A 192 6.33 -19.14 -2.39
CA GLY A 192 4.92 -19.55 -2.51
C GLY A 192 4.47 -19.79 -3.96
N GLY A 193 5.34 -19.51 -4.95
CA GLY A 193 5.12 -19.81 -6.35
C GLY A 193 4.17 -18.81 -7.01
N ASP A 194 4.66 -18.09 -8.01
CA ASP A 194 3.79 -17.35 -8.92
C ASP A 194 3.06 -18.38 -9.79
N ASP A 195 1.78 -18.68 -9.53
CA ASP A 195 0.98 -19.33 -10.57
C ASP A 195 1.04 -18.45 -11.84
N ARG A 196 1.09 -19.07 -13.02
CA ARG A 196 1.24 -18.40 -14.32
C ARG A 196 0.22 -17.26 -14.48
N ILE A 197 -0.97 -17.43 -13.90
CA ILE A 197 -2.04 -16.42 -13.88
C ILE A 197 -1.62 -15.19 -13.06
N LEU A 198 -1.18 -15.38 -11.80
CA LEU A 198 -0.72 -14.28 -10.94
C LEU A 198 0.51 -13.58 -11.55
N GLY A 199 1.50 -14.35 -11.99
CA GLY A 199 2.71 -13.83 -12.61
C GLY A 199 2.40 -13.01 -13.87
N GLY A 200 1.48 -13.50 -14.71
CA GLY A 200 1.00 -12.82 -15.90
C GLY A 200 0.23 -11.54 -15.58
N LEU A 201 -0.71 -11.58 -14.63
CA LEU A 201 -1.49 -10.40 -14.22
C LEU A 201 -0.59 -9.30 -13.66
N LEU A 202 0.32 -9.65 -12.73
CA LEU A 202 1.28 -8.71 -12.13
C LEU A 202 2.24 -8.10 -13.16
N SER A 203 2.56 -8.82 -14.25
CA SER A 203 3.39 -8.28 -15.33
C SER A 203 2.72 -7.18 -16.16
N GLN A 204 1.41 -7.00 -16.03
CA GLN A 204 0.65 -5.96 -16.73
C GLN A 204 0.30 -4.79 -15.82
N ILE A 205 0.44 -4.97 -14.50
CA ILE A 205 0.01 -3.98 -13.53
C ILE A 205 1.12 -2.96 -13.29
N LYS A 206 0.91 -1.72 -13.71
CA LYS A 206 1.91 -0.65 -13.53
C LYS A 206 1.86 0.01 -12.16
N SER A 207 0.68 0.04 -11.54
CA SER A 207 0.44 0.66 -10.24
C SER A 207 0.88 -0.26 -9.10
N TRP A 208 1.76 0.23 -8.23
CA TRP A 208 2.20 -0.52 -7.05
C TRP A 208 1.06 -0.85 -6.10
N SER A 209 0.23 0.12 -5.74
CA SER A 209 -0.87 -0.12 -4.81
C SER A 209 -1.96 -1.02 -5.41
N ALA A 210 -2.22 -0.94 -6.71
CA ALA A 210 -3.13 -1.87 -7.38
C ALA A 210 -2.55 -3.30 -7.44
N ALA A 211 -1.24 -3.45 -7.67
CA ALA A 211 -0.57 -4.75 -7.66
C ALA A 211 -0.70 -5.43 -6.30
N LEU A 212 -0.28 -4.75 -5.23
CA LEU A 212 -0.32 -5.30 -3.88
C LEU A 212 -1.75 -5.65 -3.46
N ALA A 213 -2.73 -4.80 -3.80
CA ALA A 213 -4.14 -5.08 -3.56
C ALA A 213 -4.64 -6.30 -4.34
N THR A 214 -4.19 -6.48 -5.57
CA THR A 214 -4.54 -7.65 -6.41
C THR A 214 -3.97 -8.93 -5.83
N ILE A 215 -2.74 -8.90 -5.29
CA ILE A 215 -2.14 -10.05 -4.61
C ILE A 215 -2.99 -10.43 -3.39
N GLU A 216 -3.36 -9.45 -2.56
CA GLU A 216 -4.23 -9.68 -1.40
C GLU A 216 -5.60 -10.25 -1.79
N ASP A 217 -6.23 -9.69 -2.84
CA ASP A 217 -7.54 -10.15 -3.32
C ASP A 217 -7.49 -11.62 -3.76
N LEU A 218 -6.45 -12.03 -4.50
CA LEU A 218 -6.27 -13.42 -4.96
C LEU A 218 -6.04 -14.40 -3.80
N GLN A 219 -5.33 -13.96 -2.75
CA GLN A 219 -5.15 -14.77 -1.55
C GLN A 219 -6.46 -15.04 -0.82
N LYS A 220 -7.40 -14.09 -0.83
CA LYS A 220 -8.71 -14.29 -0.21
C LYS A 220 -9.57 -15.29 -0.98
N ILE A 221 -9.56 -15.22 -2.31
CA ILE A 221 -10.27 -16.20 -3.16
C ILE A 221 -9.73 -17.61 -2.93
N SER A 222 -8.41 -17.76 -2.76
CA SER A 222 -7.80 -19.07 -2.54
C SER A 222 -8.16 -19.71 -1.18
N LYS A 223 -8.75 -18.94 -0.26
CA LYS A 223 -9.14 -19.37 1.08
C LYS A 223 -10.67 -19.57 1.24
N GLU A 224 -11.47 -19.18 0.24
CA GLU A 224 -12.92 -19.39 0.18
C GLU A 224 -13.25 -20.69 -0.58
#